data_AF-A0A2T0B290-F1
#
_entry.id   AF-A0A2T0B290-F1
#
_cell.length_a   1.000
_cell.length_b   1.000
_cell.length_c   1.000
_cell.angle_alpha   90.00
_cell.angle_beta   90.00
_cell.angle_gamma   90.00
#
_symmetry.space_group_name_H-M   'P 1'
#
loop_
_entity.id
_entity.type
_entity.pdbx_description
1 polymer ?
#
loop_
_entity_poly.entity_id
_entity_poly.type
_entity_poly.pdbx_seq_one_letter_code
_entity_poly.pdbx_strand_id
1 'polypeptide(L)'
;MLLDEELKQIHHRKEYKNYVFNNFYPLGNGKIYIRDRLYVFKIRGLSYDFINKMSKCLSMLKSDNFKVVSICGKEIKQKYIKELYTMIPLIVTIDSKPWLQDDDLDVFKRRLEDNLEKKYKSFFNEEINVRDKFIQEIKFKNIKPMHFNYKDIKLIRNKVSIEVQDNEEA
;
A
#
# COMPACT_ATOMS: atom_id res chain seq x y z
N MET A 1 -17.28 2.12 -4.11
CA MET A 1 -17.76 1.13 -3.13
C MET A 1 -19.28 1.13 -3.15
N LEU A 2 -19.94 -0.02 -3.01
CA LEU A 2 -21.35 -0.17 -3.41
C LEU A 2 -22.37 0.60 -2.54
N LEU A 3 -21.97 1.02 -1.35
CA LEU A 3 -22.89 1.59 -0.35
C LEU A 3 -22.74 3.11 -0.15
N ASP A 4 -21.85 3.76 -0.90
CA ASP A 4 -21.61 5.20 -0.82
C ASP A 4 -21.23 5.74 -2.22
N GLU A 5 -22.00 6.70 -2.72
CA GLU A 5 -21.86 7.20 -4.10
C GLU A 5 -20.56 7.98 -4.32
N GLU A 6 -20.06 8.70 -3.32
CA GLU A 6 -18.78 9.41 -3.44
C GLU A 6 -17.62 8.41 -3.49
N LEU A 7 -17.62 7.41 -2.61
CA LEU A 7 -16.64 6.34 -2.64
C LEU A 7 -16.70 5.51 -3.92
N LYS A 8 -17.87 5.41 -4.56
CA LYS A 8 -18.04 4.79 -5.88
C LYS A 8 -17.41 5.63 -6.98
N GLN A 9 -17.66 6.93 -6.99
CA GLN A 9 -17.00 7.85 -7.93
C GLN A 9 -15.48 7.81 -7.77
N ILE A 10 -14.98 7.92 -6.53
CA ILE A 10 -13.55 7.82 -6.21
C ILE A 10 -13.01 6.50 -6.74
N HIS A 11 -13.69 5.36 -6.57
CA HIS A 11 -13.21 4.07 -7.05
C HIS A 11 -12.94 4.05 -8.57
N HIS A 12 -13.80 4.68 -9.38
CA HIS A 12 -13.70 4.67 -10.85
C HIS A 12 -12.67 5.65 -11.43
N ARG A 13 -12.29 6.71 -10.71
CA ARG A 13 -11.29 7.67 -11.20
C ARG A 13 -9.94 7.00 -11.45
N LYS A 14 -9.16 7.42 -12.44
CA LYS A 14 -7.80 6.89 -12.68
C LYS A 14 -6.75 7.77 -12.01
N GLU A 15 -6.81 7.83 -10.69
CA GLU A 15 -5.97 8.71 -9.85
C GLU A 15 -5.45 7.99 -8.61
N TYR A 16 -4.51 8.63 -7.90
CA TYR A 16 -4.03 8.13 -6.61
C TYR A 16 -5.17 8.09 -5.60
N LYS A 17 -5.37 6.93 -4.99
CA LYS A 17 -6.48 6.71 -4.04
C LYS A 17 -6.19 7.21 -2.64
N ASN A 18 -4.93 7.46 -2.31
CA ASN A 18 -4.49 7.95 -0.99
C ASN A 18 -4.94 7.07 0.19
N TYR A 19 -5.17 5.78 -0.08
CA TYR A 19 -5.34 4.73 0.91
C TYR A 19 -4.66 3.43 0.45
N VAL A 20 -4.32 2.58 1.42
CA VAL A 20 -3.77 1.23 1.22
C VAL A 20 -4.49 0.27 2.15
N PHE A 21 -4.44 -1.01 1.83
CA PHE A 21 -4.99 -2.08 2.66
C PHE A 21 -4.09 -3.30 2.62
N ASN A 22 -4.20 -4.17 3.63
CA ASN A 22 -3.54 -5.48 3.63
C ASN A 22 -4.52 -6.63 3.36
N ASN A 23 -3.98 -7.82 3.16
CA ASN A 23 -4.77 -9.05 3.07
C ASN A 23 -5.28 -9.48 4.45
N PHE A 24 -6.30 -10.33 4.46
CA PHE A 24 -6.80 -11.00 5.65
C PHE A 24 -5.69 -11.85 6.32
N TYR A 25 -5.60 -11.77 7.65
CA TYR A 25 -4.62 -12.48 8.47
C TYR A 25 -5.28 -12.98 9.77
N PRO A 26 -4.89 -14.13 10.36
CA PRO A 26 -3.82 -15.04 9.94
C PRO A 26 -4.23 -16.00 8.82
N LEU A 27 -3.33 -16.30 7.88
CA LEU A 27 -3.55 -17.37 6.91
C LEU A 27 -3.48 -18.74 7.61
N GLY A 28 -4.31 -19.68 7.17
CA GLY A 28 -4.27 -21.06 7.66
C GLY A 28 -3.08 -21.85 7.14
N ASN A 29 -2.94 -23.10 7.60
CA ASN A 29 -1.96 -24.04 7.06
C ASN A 29 -2.15 -24.19 5.55
N GLY A 30 -1.06 -24.16 4.78
CA GLY A 30 -1.12 -24.14 3.32
C GLY A 30 -1.39 -22.76 2.69
N LYS A 31 -1.41 -21.68 3.49
CA LYS A 31 -1.63 -20.29 3.02
C LYS A 31 -3.03 -20.05 2.40
N ILE A 32 -4.02 -20.81 2.85
CA ILE A 32 -5.42 -20.71 2.43
C ILE A 32 -6.28 -20.09 3.52
N TYR A 33 -7.39 -19.47 3.12
CA TYR A 33 -8.45 -19.06 4.05
C TYR A 33 -9.31 -20.28 4.39
N ILE A 34 -9.65 -20.40 5.67
CA ILE A 34 -10.41 -21.50 6.25
C ILE A 34 -11.74 -20.91 6.71
N ARG A 35 -12.83 -21.57 6.33
CA ARG A 35 -14.19 -21.22 6.74
C ARG A 35 -14.30 -21.16 8.26
N ASP A 36 -15.18 -20.30 8.75
CA ASP A 36 -15.52 -20.16 10.18
C ASP A 36 -14.33 -19.76 11.08
N ARG A 37 -13.34 -19.06 10.51
CA ARG A 37 -12.25 -18.43 11.27
C ARG A 37 -12.35 -16.91 11.28
N LEU A 38 -11.79 -16.32 12.33
CA LEU A 38 -11.64 -14.86 12.44
C LEU A 38 -10.40 -14.40 11.68
N TYR A 39 -10.60 -13.36 10.88
CA TYR A 39 -9.55 -12.70 10.12
C TYR A 39 -9.57 -11.20 10.38
N VAL A 40 -8.38 -10.61 10.36
CA VAL A 40 -8.15 -9.19 10.50
C VAL A 40 -7.52 -8.67 9.22
N PHE A 41 -8.02 -7.54 8.75
CA PHE A 41 -7.38 -6.71 7.75
C PHE A 41 -7.44 -5.25 8.22
N LYS A 42 -6.63 -4.41 7.60
CA LYS A 42 -6.42 -3.02 7.95
C LYS A 42 -6.52 -2.20 6.69
N ILE A 43 -7.18 -1.05 6.81
CA ILE A 43 -7.16 0.01 5.81
C ILE A 43 -6.47 1.20 6.46
N ARG A 44 -5.50 1.80 5.77
CA ARG A 44 -4.84 3.03 6.19
C ARG A 44 -4.99 4.06 5.08
N GLY A 45 -5.39 5.27 5.44
CA GLY A 45 -5.55 6.38 4.52
C GLY A 45 -5.19 7.69 5.20
N LEU A 46 -5.06 8.74 4.38
CA LEU A 46 -4.68 10.07 4.85
C LEU A 46 -5.90 10.95 5.20
N SER A 47 -7.08 10.66 4.66
CA SER A 47 -8.32 11.39 4.94
C SER A 47 -9.14 10.69 6.01
N TYR A 48 -9.42 11.40 7.11
CA TYR A 48 -10.31 10.92 8.17
C TYR A 48 -11.72 10.64 7.64
N ASP A 49 -12.29 11.55 6.84
CA ASP A 49 -13.62 11.41 6.26
C ASP A 49 -13.74 10.19 5.37
N PHE A 50 -12.73 9.93 4.53
CA PHE A 50 -12.68 8.73 3.70
C PHE A 50 -12.70 7.45 4.56
N ILE A 51 -11.85 7.39 5.60
CA ILE A 51 -11.77 6.23 6.49
C ILE A 51 -13.08 6.04 7.28
N ASN A 52 -13.71 7.12 7.72
CA ASN A 52 -14.98 7.07 8.42
C ASN A 52 -16.12 6.57 7.51
N LYS A 53 -16.23 7.05 6.27
CA LYS A 53 -17.20 6.54 5.28
C LYS A 53 -16.96 5.07 4.98
N MET A 54 -15.69 4.67 4.82
CA MET A 54 -15.31 3.27 4.63
C MET A 54 -15.72 2.38 5.80
N SER A 55 -15.51 2.84 7.03
CA SER A 55 -15.94 2.14 8.25
C SER A 55 -17.45 1.90 8.26
N LYS A 56 -18.25 2.94 7.96
CA LYS A 56 -19.71 2.84 7.85
C LYS A 56 -20.15 1.87 6.75
N CYS A 57 -19.51 1.92 5.58
CA CYS A 57 -19.83 0.98 4.50
C CYS A 57 -19.53 -0.46 4.91
N LEU A 58 -18.40 -0.71 5.57
CA LEU A 58 -18.00 -2.05 6.02
C LEU A 58 -18.92 -2.59 7.11
N SER A 59 -19.44 -1.75 8.02
CA SER A 59 -20.36 -2.20 9.08
C SER A 59 -21.72 -2.62 8.53
N MET A 60 -22.13 -2.05 7.39
CA MET A 60 -23.38 -2.38 6.70
C MET A 60 -23.22 -3.44 5.61
N LEU A 61 -21.98 -3.86 5.33
CA LEU A 61 -21.69 -4.79 4.24
C LEU A 61 -22.34 -6.15 4.50
N LYS A 62 -23.23 -6.54 3.59
CA LYS A 62 -23.73 -7.90 3.47
C LYS A 62 -22.93 -8.62 2.39
N SER A 63 -22.31 -9.74 2.73
CA SER A 63 -21.55 -10.57 1.80
C SER A 63 -21.78 -12.04 2.13
N ASP A 64 -21.91 -12.86 1.08
CA ASP A 64 -22.05 -14.31 1.23
C ASP A 64 -20.72 -14.99 1.59
N ASN A 65 -19.59 -14.29 1.41
CA ASN A 65 -18.24 -14.84 1.57
C ASN A 65 -17.67 -14.62 2.97
N PHE A 66 -17.98 -13.49 3.61
CA PHE A 66 -17.50 -13.17 4.96
C PHE A 66 -18.44 -12.19 5.66
N LYS A 67 -18.40 -12.20 6.99
CA LYS A 67 -19.12 -11.26 7.83
C LYS A 67 -18.14 -10.33 8.54
N VAL A 68 -18.40 -9.02 8.48
CA VAL A 68 -17.67 -8.05 9.30
C VAL A 68 -18.18 -8.15 10.74
N VAL A 69 -17.31 -8.62 11.65
CA VAL A 69 -17.67 -8.84 13.06
C VAL A 69 -17.49 -7.58 13.91
N SER A 70 -16.42 -6.83 13.66
CA SER A 70 -16.10 -5.61 14.38
C SER A 70 -15.19 -4.72 13.53
N ILE A 71 -15.23 -3.41 13.81
CA ILE A 71 -14.36 -2.40 13.18
C ILE A 71 -13.81 -1.52 14.29
N CYS A 72 -12.50 -1.26 14.24
CA CYS A 72 -11.82 -0.35 15.15
C CYS A 72 -11.02 0.66 14.33
N GLY A 73 -11.19 1.95 14.64
CA GLY A 73 -10.43 3.05 14.04
C GLY A 73 -9.41 3.61 15.04
N LYS A 74 -8.25 4.02 14.52
CA LYS A 74 -7.24 4.73 15.30
C LYS A 74 -6.51 5.72 14.41
N GLU A 75 -6.36 6.94 14.92
CA GLU A 75 -5.47 7.94 14.31
C GLU A 75 -4.01 7.65 14.70
N ILE A 76 -3.11 7.74 13.72
CA ILE A 76 -1.68 7.49 13.92
C ILE A 76 -0.96 8.82 13.83
N LYS A 77 -0.47 9.31 14.97
CA LYS A 77 0.42 10.48 15.02
C LYS A 77 1.71 10.17 14.27
N GLN A 78 2.19 11.13 13.49
CA GLN A 78 3.50 11.08 12.87
C GLN A 78 4.57 10.94 13.97
N LYS A 79 5.58 10.14 13.67
CA LYS A 79 6.78 9.96 14.48
C LYS A 79 7.95 9.89 13.51
N TYR A 80 9.15 10.19 14.03
CA TYR A 80 10.39 9.95 13.29
C TYR A 80 10.46 8.52 12.76
N ILE A 81 10.75 8.37 11.47
CA ILE A 81 10.77 7.09 10.76
C ILE A 81 12.21 6.76 10.43
N LYS A 82 12.78 5.78 11.16
CA LYS A 82 14.13 5.28 10.86
C LYS A 82 14.14 4.23 9.73
N GLU A 83 13.15 3.33 9.75
CA GLU A 83 13.07 2.23 8.79
C GLU A 83 11.61 1.98 8.39
N LEU A 84 11.41 1.69 7.11
CA LEU A 84 10.15 1.20 6.53
C LEU A 84 10.35 -0.21 6.01
N TYR A 85 9.31 -1.03 6.04
CA TYR A 85 9.35 -2.34 5.41
C TYR A 85 8.01 -2.68 4.76
N THR A 86 8.08 -3.48 3.70
CA THR A 86 6.88 -3.91 2.96
C THR A 86 6.06 -4.91 3.77
N MET A 87 4.83 -4.55 4.13
CA MET A 87 3.83 -5.52 4.58
C MET A 87 3.29 -6.35 3.41
N ILE A 88 3.01 -5.69 2.29
CA ILE A 88 2.72 -6.31 0.99
C ILE A 88 3.91 -6.02 0.07
N PRO A 89 4.43 -7.03 -0.66
CA PRO A 89 5.50 -6.82 -1.63
C PRO A 89 5.18 -5.68 -2.61
N LEU A 90 6.11 -4.74 -2.76
CA LEU A 90 5.95 -3.57 -3.62
C LEU A 90 6.14 -3.95 -5.10
N ILE A 91 5.52 -3.18 -5.99
CA ILE A 91 5.65 -3.28 -7.45
C ILE A 91 6.35 -2.02 -7.95
N VAL A 92 7.37 -2.18 -8.77
CA VAL A 92 7.99 -1.09 -9.54
C VAL A 92 7.97 -1.47 -11.01
N THR A 93 7.56 -0.52 -11.84
CA THR A 93 7.56 -0.66 -13.30
C THR A 93 8.35 0.46 -13.95
N ILE A 94 9.11 0.12 -14.99
CA ILE A 94 9.87 1.04 -15.83
C ILE A 94 9.41 0.80 -17.26
N ASP A 95 8.96 1.86 -17.93
CA ASP A 95 8.49 1.82 -19.32
C ASP A 95 7.49 0.67 -19.59
N SER A 96 6.52 0.55 -18.67
CA SER A 96 5.47 -0.49 -18.67
C SER A 96 5.97 -1.94 -18.50
N LYS A 97 7.24 -2.14 -18.14
CA LYS A 97 7.83 -3.44 -17.80
C LYS A 97 8.13 -3.52 -16.30
N PRO A 98 8.11 -4.72 -15.69
CA PRO A 98 8.54 -4.88 -14.31
C PRO A 98 10.03 -4.59 -14.17
N TRP A 99 10.43 -3.95 -13.06
CA TRP A 99 11.84 -3.93 -12.65
C TRP A 99 12.22 -5.28 -12.01
N LEU A 100 13.39 -5.79 -12.34
CA LEU A 100 13.95 -7.05 -11.88
C LEU A 100 15.16 -6.80 -10.95
N GLN A 101 15.49 -7.76 -10.08
CA GLN A 101 16.54 -7.57 -9.07
C GLN A 101 17.96 -7.42 -9.63
N ASP A 102 18.16 -7.79 -10.90
CA ASP A 102 19.37 -7.62 -11.70
C ASP A 102 19.41 -6.30 -12.48
N ASP A 103 18.32 -5.53 -12.47
CA ASP A 103 18.28 -4.17 -13.02
C ASP A 103 18.96 -3.15 -12.07
N ASP A 104 19.14 -1.93 -12.57
CA ASP A 104 19.77 -0.83 -11.82
C ASP A 104 18.98 -0.43 -10.55
N LEU A 105 19.62 -0.57 -9.39
CA LEU A 105 19.07 -0.21 -8.09
C LEU A 105 18.83 1.29 -7.93
N ASP A 106 19.63 2.15 -8.55
CA ASP A 106 19.44 3.60 -8.46
C ASP A 106 18.17 4.02 -9.20
N VAL A 107 17.87 3.36 -10.33
CA VAL A 107 16.58 3.56 -11.01
C VAL A 107 15.43 3.11 -10.12
N PHE A 108 15.57 2.01 -9.40
CA PHE A 108 14.56 1.53 -8.45
C PHE A 108 14.29 2.55 -7.33
N LYS A 109 15.35 3.07 -6.69
CA LYS A 109 15.26 4.10 -5.65
C LYS A 109 14.57 5.36 -6.17
N ARG A 110 15.04 5.89 -7.30
CA ARG A 110 14.45 7.09 -7.95
C ARG A 110 12.98 6.90 -8.27
N ARG A 111 12.57 5.72 -8.75
CA ARG A 111 11.15 5.45 -9.03
C ARG A 111 10.28 5.47 -7.77
N LEU A 112 10.81 5.06 -6.61
CA LEU A 112 10.08 5.15 -5.35
C LEU A 112 9.96 6.59 -4.88
N GLU A 113 11.04 7.37 -4.93
CA GLU A 113 11.06 8.80 -4.55
C GLU A 113 10.17 9.63 -5.47
N ASP A 114 10.28 9.48 -6.80
CA ASP A 114 9.39 10.12 -7.77
C ASP A 114 7.91 9.83 -7.48
N ASN A 115 7.60 8.60 -7.06
CA ASN A 115 6.23 8.19 -6.75
C ASN A 115 5.74 8.79 -5.42
N LEU A 116 6.65 8.93 -4.44
CA LEU A 116 6.40 9.61 -3.19
C LEU A 116 6.06 11.08 -3.44
N GLU A 117 6.89 11.82 -4.17
CA GLU A 117 6.66 13.24 -4.50
C GLU A 117 5.31 13.44 -5.20
N LYS A 118 5.01 12.60 -6.22
CA LYS A 118 3.75 12.68 -6.97
C LYS A 118 2.53 12.42 -6.09
N LYS A 119 2.61 11.46 -5.16
CA LYS A 119 1.52 11.16 -4.23
C LYS A 119 1.37 12.24 -3.17
N TYR A 120 2.48 12.78 -2.68
CA TYR A 120 2.48 13.91 -1.74
C TYR A 120 1.81 15.12 -2.38
N LYS A 121 2.27 15.54 -3.56
CA LYS A 121 1.66 16.64 -4.34
C LYS A 121 0.18 16.39 -4.63
N SER A 122 -0.19 15.17 -5.01
CA SER A 122 -1.60 14.84 -5.29
C SER A 122 -2.52 14.97 -4.08
N PHE A 123 -2.01 14.83 -2.85
CA PHE A 123 -2.83 14.88 -1.64
C PHE A 123 -2.76 16.24 -0.94
N PHE A 124 -1.56 16.80 -0.78
CA PHE A 124 -1.33 18.07 -0.07
C PHE A 124 -1.33 19.28 -1.00
N ASN A 125 -1.28 19.08 -2.32
CA ASN A 125 -1.11 20.15 -3.32
C ASN A 125 0.17 20.98 -3.11
N GLU A 126 1.19 20.33 -2.55
CA GLU A 126 2.50 20.91 -2.24
C GLU A 126 3.60 20.09 -2.91
N GLU A 127 4.65 20.76 -3.37
CA GLU A 127 5.83 20.09 -3.94
C GLU A 127 6.89 19.87 -2.86
N ILE A 128 7.45 18.67 -2.86
CA ILE A 128 8.60 18.30 -2.05
C ILE A 128 9.68 17.76 -2.99
N ASN A 129 10.94 17.89 -2.60
CA ASN A 129 12.07 17.31 -3.31
C ASN A 129 12.76 16.30 -2.39
N VAL A 130 12.48 15.02 -2.64
CA VAL A 130 13.01 13.89 -1.87
C VAL A 130 14.04 13.08 -2.65
N ARG A 131 14.37 13.53 -3.86
CA ARG A 131 15.32 12.87 -4.75
C ARG A 131 16.70 12.76 -4.11
N ASP A 132 17.16 11.53 -3.96
CA ASP A 132 18.43 11.17 -3.31
C ASP A 132 18.53 11.67 -1.85
N LYS A 133 17.38 12.03 -1.23
CA LYS A 133 17.27 12.62 0.12
C LYS A 133 16.42 11.79 1.08
N PHE A 134 15.59 10.87 0.59
CA PHE A 134 14.73 10.07 1.46
C PHE A 134 15.30 8.68 1.70
N ILE A 135 15.73 8.00 0.64
CA ILE A 135 16.19 6.62 0.73
C ILE A 135 17.69 6.59 1.01
N GLN A 136 18.08 6.16 2.22
CA GLN A 136 19.49 5.88 2.54
C GLN A 136 19.90 4.52 1.95
N GLU A 137 19.19 3.46 2.33
CA GLU A 137 19.51 2.09 1.94
C GLU A 137 18.24 1.30 1.62
N ILE A 138 18.32 0.36 0.67
CA ILE A 138 17.27 -0.62 0.40
C ILE A 138 17.83 -2.03 0.58
N LYS A 139 17.16 -2.82 1.42
CA LYS A 139 17.49 -4.24 1.67
C LYS A 139 16.37 -5.12 1.14
N PHE A 140 16.65 -5.91 0.10
CA PHE A 140 15.73 -6.94 -0.37
C PHE A 140 15.61 -8.07 0.66
N LYS A 141 14.37 -8.43 1.01
CA LYS A 141 14.05 -9.48 1.99
C LYS A 141 13.62 -10.79 1.32
N ASN A 142 13.45 -10.79 0.00
CA ASN A 142 13.16 -11.96 -0.81
C ASN A 142 14.36 -12.31 -1.70
N ILE A 143 14.72 -13.60 -1.74
CA ILE A 143 15.81 -14.13 -2.59
C ILE A 143 15.43 -14.09 -4.07
N LYS A 144 14.16 -14.36 -4.39
CA LYS A 144 13.62 -14.31 -5.74
C LYS A 144 12.39 -13.40 -5.79
N PRO A 145 12.16 -12.64 -6.88
CA PRO A 145 10.95 -11.84 -7.03
C PRO A 145 9.68 -12.69 -6.94
N MET A 146 8.65 -12.14 -6.32
CA MET A 146 7.35 -12.80 -6.17
C MET A 146 6.41 -12.35 -7.28
N HIS A 147 5.70 -13.27 -7.91
CA HIS A 147 4.65 -12.88 -8.88
C HIS A 147 3.27 -12.73 -8.21
N PHE A 148 2.39 -12.00 -8.87
CA PHE A 148 0.98 -11.85 -8.54
C PHE A 148 0.17 -11.75 -9.80
N ASN A 149 -0.86 -12.58 -9.93
CA ASN A 149 -1.79 -12.45 -11.03
C ASN A 149 -2.86 -11.43 -10.62
N TYR A 150 -2.97 -10.34 -11.37
CA TYR A 150 -4.01 -9.33 -11.17
C TYR A 150 -4.77 -9.19 -12.48
N LYS A 151 -6.01 -9.66 -12.51
CA LYS A 151 -6.75 -9.86 -13.77
C LYS A 151 -5.89 -10.71 -14.71
N ASP A 152 -5.71 -10.28 -15.96
CA ASP A 152 -4.99 -11.03 -16.99
C ASP A 152 -3.49 -10.70 -17.06
N ILE A 153 -2.96 -9.91 -16.11
CA ILE A 153 -1.53 -9.55 -16.07
C ILE A 153 -0.80 -10.17 -14.89
N LYS A 154 0.47 -10.52 -15.11
CA LYS A 154 1.40 -10.96 -14.07
C LYS A 154 2.26 -9.78 -13.62
N LEU A 155 2.18 -9.45 -12.33
CA LEU A 155 2.96 -8.40 -11.69
C LEU A 155 4.13 -9.01 -10.90
N ILE A 156 5.32 -8.44 -11.06
CA ILE A 156 6.50 -8.80 -10.29
C ILE A 156 6.60 -7.89 -9.06
N ARG A 157 6.93 -8.49 -7.91
CA ARG A 157 6.94 -7.80 -6.63
C ARG A 157 8.15 -8.18 -5.80
N ASN A 158 8.63 -7.23 -5.01
CA ASN A 158 9.75 -7.42 -4.10
C ASN A 158 9.36 -7.05 -2.66
N LYS A 159 9.90 -7.79 -1.70
CA LYS A 159 9.86 -7.41 -0.30
C LYS A 159 11.14 -6.65 0.00
N VAL A 160 11.02 -5.47 0.56
CA VAL A 160 12.19 -4.66 0.93
C VAL A 160 12.01 -4.08 2.32
N SER A 161 13.13 -3.78 2.97
CA SER A 161 13.17 -2.69 3.94
C SER A 161 13.96 -1.51 3.40
N ILE A 162 13.59 -0.32 3.83
CA ILE A 162 14.13 0.97 3.43
C ILE A 162 14.60 1.66 4.69
N GLU A 163 15.89 1.94 4.78
CA GLU A 163 16.43 2.86 5.76
C GLU A 163 16.22 4.28 5.25
N VAL A 164 15.62 5.11 6.10
CA VAL A 164 15.29 6.50 5.78
C VAL A 164 16.47 7.38 6.22
N GLN A 165 16.81 8.37 5.40
CA GLN A 165 17.89 9.31 5.75
C GLN A 165 17.54 10.13 6.99
N ASP A 166 18.56 10.50 7.75
CA ASP A 166 18.42 11.38 8.92
C ASP A 166 18.64 12.84 8.50
N ASN A 167 17.62 13.44 7.89
CA ASN A 167 17.60 14.86 7.48
C ASN A 167 16.19 15.47 7.61
N GLU A 168 16.07 16.78 7.40
CA GLU A 168 14.78 17.49 7.54
C GLU A 168 13.80 17.18 6.39
N GLU A 169 14.30 16.75 5.24
CA GLU A 169 13.48 16.42 4.07
C GLU A 169 12.82 15.03 4.13
N ALA A 170 13.22 14.18 5.08
CA ALA A 170 12.79 12.79 5.23
C ALA A 170 11.70 12.56 6.30
#